data_AF-A0A0B7KE08-F1
#
_entry.id   AF-A0A0B7KE08-F1
#
_cell.length_a   1.000
_cell.length_b   1.000
_cell.length_c   1.000
_cell.angle_alpha   90.00
_cell.angle_beta   90.00
_cell.angle_gamma   90.00
#
_symmetry.space_group_name_H-M   'P 1'
#
loop_
_entity.id
_entity.type
_entity.pdbx_description
1 polymer ?
#
loop_
_entity_poly.entity_id
_entity_poly.type
_entity_poly.pdbx_seq_one_letter_code
_entity_poly.pdbx_strand_id
1 'polypeptide(L)'
;MTDYLVAVYDVFREIISVRSYTQDLWRKVAYDDLNSAVAAAVSNIAITAVRKMATQILLDFPGNDSFDAILQTITRGSPEKLKKNFSVSLLAAKDDNTNVRKVRENYVHIEEQFLMYVYKDFCDFIADFRSNCTGKPTKCLQTELANRDPKFKLEKATPEERIKWRRAYTINWLYDLVNLFSSIVVQRITLKGEKHDLATVDWSTSGPWHHHRRLFGLNGFAGFVTSLAFQNPSADLKSKIQPHHVFQLQCIVDSMTVSRGWRGELILRQLLDRDAASRGNPNLHEAALTEAIRVNFIDFLGETKYMYGLNKIPSSRFTSTNANGLYEHSPFLCSAGLLEGLELAYLIGIYIWDTAPELTMAIHLHNMLEKKGFLKKPIGLWSSIAGVFVSSLFANTKTPPTSLAQAFLDHAQRRDIRARARNKSAADLVGALNPKANMFFKNKSHTQILREAGWDPERIPDSDFLIPSILAAQRLSQVKRQRDPVTEKMKLEESELVRRAKKSGMSEDEIIALGSSVDALASINARDALKVQQMER
;
A
#
# COMPACT_ATOMS: atom_id res chain seq x y z
N MET A 1 -32.84 16.76 9.14
CA MET A 1 -31.76 15.81 8.83
C MET A 1 -30.90 15.75 10.07
N THR A 2 -30.64 14.57 10.65
CA THR A 2 -29.89 14.45 11.92
C THR A 2 -28.38 14.61 11.67
N ASP A 3 -27.62 15.15 12.62
CA ASP A 3 -26.16 15.37 12.50
C ASP A 3 -25.40 14.07 12.15
N TYR A 4 -25.83 12.94 12.72
CA TYR A 4 -25.30 11.63 12.39
C TYR A 4 -25.51 11.24 10.92
N LEU A 5 -26.68 11.57 10.33
CA LEU A 5 -26.94 11.27 8.92
C LEU A 5 -25.98 12.07 8.02
N VAL A 6 -25.69 13.33 8.35
CA VAL A 6 -24.72 14.16 7.62
C VAL A 6 -23.32 13.53 7.69
N ALA A 7 -22.87 13.10 8.88
CA ALA A 7 -21.59 12.41 9.05
C ALA A 7 -21.51 11.11 8.22
N VAL A 8 -22.61 10.34 8.17
CA VAL A 8 -22.72 9.13 7.33
C VAL A 8 -22.60 9.46 5.83
N TYR A 9 -23.23 10.55 5.37
CA TYR A 9 -23.09 11.03 3.99
C TYR A 9 -21.64 11.40 3.66
N ASP A 10 -20.95 12.11 4.56
CA ASP A 10 -19.56 12.51 4.37
C ASP A 10 -18.63 11.29 4.29
N VAL A 11 -18.84 10.27 5.13
CA VAL A 11 -18.05 9.02 5.07
C VAL A 11 -18.23 8.29 3.75
N PHE A 12 -19.45 8.13 3.26
CA PHE A 12 -19.66 7.46 1.97
C PHE A 12 -19.17 8.29 0.78
N ARG A 13 -19.29 9.62 0.83
CA ARG A 13 -18.72 10.51 -0.19
C ARG A 13 -17.21 10.30 -0.29
N GLU A 14 -16.52 10.30 0.85
CA GLU A 14 -15.09 10.09 0.88
C GLU A 14 -14.72 8.67 0.43
N ILE A 15 -15.41 7.63 0.93
CA ILE A 15 -15.22 6.23 0.49
C ILE A 15 -15.33 6.12 -1.04
N ILE A 16 -16.36 6.71 -1.65
CA ILE A 16 -16.56 6.67 -3.10
C ILE A 16 -15.41 7.40 -3.81
N SER A 17 -15.02 8.57 -3.32
CA SER A 17 -13.92 9.36 -3.90
C SER A 17 -12.59 8.62 -3.85
N VAL A 18 -12.17 8.16 -2.66
CA VAL A 18 -10.91 7.44 -2.51
C VAL A 18 -10.92 6.07 -3.19
N ARG A 19 -12.08 5.42 -3.29
CA ARG A 19 -12.22 4.18 -4.07
C ARG A 19 -12.03 4.43 -5.55
N SER A 20 -12.71 5.43 -6.11
CA SER A 20 -12.57 5.77 -7.53
C SER A 20 -11.10 6.07 -7.87
N TYR A 21 -10.42 6.86 -7.03
CA TYR A 21 -9.01 7.15 -7.22
C TYR A 21 -8.12 5.90 -7.13
N THR A 22 -8.35 5.03 -6.14
CA THR A 22 -7.56 3.79 -6.00
C THR A 22 -7.83 2.80 -7.12
N GLN A 23 -9.06 2.68 -7.61
CA GLN A 23 -9.41 1.89 -8.80
C GLN A 23 -8.66 2.39 -10.04
N ASP A 24 -8.60 3.71 -10.25
CA ASP A 24 -7.83 4.31 -11.34
C ASP A 24 -6.32 4.06 -11.20
N LEU A 25 -5.79 4.02 -9.98
CA LEU A 25 -4.40 3.61 -9.76
C LEU A 25 -4.18 2.14 -10.10
N TRP A 26 -5.08 1.24 -9.68
CA TRP A 26 -4.99 -0.18 -10.05
C TRP A 26 -5.13 -0.40 -11.55
N ARG A 27 -5.89 0.47 -12.24
CA ARG A 27 -5.94 0.51 -13.70
C ARG A 27 -4.58 0.87 -14.28
N LYS A 28 -3.97 1.95 -13.77
CA LYS A 28 -2.62 2.35 -14.19
C LYS A 28 -1.57 1.27 -13.95
N VAL A 29 -1.72 0.48 -12.88
CA VAL A 29 -0.83 -0.69 -12.63
C VAL A 29 -1.04 -1.77 -13.69
N ALA A 30 -2.29 -2.08 -13.99
CA ALA A 30 -2.62 -3.15 -14.93
C ALA A 30 -2.32 -2.78 -16.40
N TYR A 31 -2.36 -1.49 -16.74
CA TYR A 31 -2.40 -1.03 -18.13
C TYR A 31 -1.47 0.12 -18.48
N ASP A 32 -0.99 0.92 -17.52
CA ASP A 32 -0.20 2.14 -17.73
C ASP A 32 1.21 2.05 -17.07
N ASP A 33 1.73 0.83 -16.88
CA ASP A 33 3.03 0.50 -16.28
C ASP A 33 3.33 1.18 -14.92
N LEU A 34 2.29 1.60 -14.19
CA LEU A 34 2.49 2.14 -12.85
C LEU A 34 3.04 1.04 -11.96
N ASN A 35 4.15 1.32 -11.26
CA ASN A 35 4.71 0.37 -10.32
C ASN A 35 3.66 0.02 -9.26
N SER A 36 3.34 -1.27 -9.18
CA SER A 36 2.26 -1.78 -8.35
C SER A 36 2.45 -1.48 -6.85
N ALA A 37 3.70 -1.33 -6.39
CA ALA A 37 4.02 -0.89 -5.03
C ALA A 37 3.51 0.53 -4.74
N VAL A 38 3.44 1.42 -5.73
CA VAL A 38 2.87 2.78 -5.59
C VAL A 38 1.37 2.69 -5.32
N ALA A 39 0.65 1.86 -6.09
CA ALA A 39 -0.78 1.67 -5.89
C ALA A 39 -1.09 1.05 -4.52
N ALA A 40 -0.27 0.10 -4.05
CA ALA A 40 -0.38 -0.44 -2.70
C ALA A 40 -0.14 0.62 -1.61
N ALA A 41 0.90 1.46 -1.76
CA ALA A 41 1.20 2.53 -0.81
C ALA A 41 0.05 3.54 -0.71
N VAL A 42 -0.50 3.97 -1.85
CA VAL A 42 -1.63 4.90 -1.86
C VAL A 42 -2.92 4.25 -1.33
N SER A 43 -3.14 2.97 -1.63
CA SER A 43 -4.28 2.24 -1.06
C SER A 43 -4.20 2.16 0.47
N ASN A 44 -3.02 1.97 1.06
CA ASN A 44 -2.83 2.00 2.52
C ASN A 44 -3.14 3.38 3.12
N ILE A 45 -2.80 4.47 2.42
CA ILE A 45 -3.16 5.84 2.82
C ILE A 45 -4.69 6.01 2.77
N ALA A 46 -5.35 5.57 1.69
CA ALA A 46 -6.80 5.63 1.54
C ALA A 46 -7.54 4.83 2.64
N ILE A 47 -7.07 3.61 2.94
CA ILE A 47 -7.60 2.80 4.05
C ILE A 47 -7.48 3.54 5.39
N THR A 48 -6.36 4.23 5.61
CA THR A 48 -6.12 5.00 6.83
C THR A 48 -7.00 6.24 6.91
N ALA A 49 -7.24 6.94 5.80
CA ALA A 49 -8.19 8.04 5.74
C ALA A 49 -9.62 7.57 6.12
N VAL A 50 -10.08 6.44 5.56
CA VAL A 50 -11.38 5.84 5.93
C VAL A 50 -11.42 5.44 7.40
N ARG A 51 -10.32 4.91 7.95
CA ARG A 51 -10.21 4.58 9.37
C ARG A 51 -10.33 5.82 10.26
N LYS A 52 -9.66 6.93 9.92
CA LYS A 52 -9.72 8.19 10.69
C LYS A 52 -11.14 8.72 10.75
N MET A 53 -11.85 8.75 9.62
CA MET A 53 -13.25 9.18 9.60
C MET A 53 -14.16 8.27 10.43
N ALA A 54 -14.00 6.94 10.32
CA ALA A 54 -14.77 6.01 11.15
C ALA A 54 -14.51 6.21 12.65
N THR A 55 -13.26 6.51 13.01
CA THR A 55 -12.87 6.83 14.39
C THR A 55 -13.52 8.13 14.86
N GLN A 56 -13.61 9.14 13.99
CA GLN A 56 -14.30 10.39 14.29
C GLN A 56 -15.80 10.15 14.53
N ILE A 57 -16.46 9.33 13.70
CA ILE A 57 -17.86 8.93 13.93
C ILE A 57 -18.02 8.23 15.27
N LEU A 58 -17.10 7.32 15.66
CA LEU A 58 -17.16 6.67 16.96
C LEU A 58 -17.10 7.67 18.12
N LEU A 59 -16.26 8.70 18.01
CA LEU A 59 -16.12 9.74 19.03
C LEU A 59 -17.40 10.59 19.14
N ASP A 60 -17.97 10.98 18.01
CA ASP A 60 -19.13 11.87 17.96
C ASP A 60 -20.46 11.12 18.18
N PHE A 61 -20.52 9.84 17.83
CA PHE A 61 -21.71 8.99 17.86
C PHE A 61 -21.40 7.55 18.36
N PRO A 62 -21.07 7.36 19.65
CA PRO A 62 -20.70 6.07 20.21
C PRO A 62 -21.74 4.97 19.94
N GLY A 63 -21.28 3.79 19.48
CA GLY A 63 -22.13 2.64 19.15
C GLY A 63 -22.74 2.67 17.74
N ASN A 64 -22.52 3.73 16.97
CA ASN A 64 -23.01 3.90 15.60
C ASN A 64 -21.88 3.97 14.56
N ASP A 65 -20.71 3.43 14.89
CA ASP A 65 -19.48 3.47 14.11
C ASP A 65 -19.25 2.21 13.24
N SER A 66 -19.97 1.12 13.54
CA SER A 66 -19.91 -0.08 12.71
C SER A 66 -20.40 0.19 11.29
N PHE A 67 -19.83 -0.54 10.32
CA PHE A 67 -20.26 -0.43 8.93
C PHE A 67 -21.74 -0.80 8.74
N ASP A 68 -22.26 -1.76 9.52
CA ASP A 68 -23.69 -2.11 9.48
C ASP A 68 -24.54 -0.91 9.91
N ALA A 69 -24.22 -0.25 11.04
CA ALA A 69 -24.96 0.92 11.52
C ALA A 69 -24.95 2.07 10.50
N ILE A 70 -23.78 2.37 9.94
CA ILE A 70 -23.59 3.40 8.90
C ILE A 70 -24.40 3.05 7.63
N LEU A 71 -24.36 1.79 7.20
CA LEU A 71 -25.09 1.31 6.02
C LEU A 71 -26.61 1.33 6.25
N GLN A 72 -27.10 0.88 7.42
CA GLN A 72 -28.52 0.92 7.79
C GLN A 72 -29.05 2.36 7.78
N THR A 73 -28.22 3.31 8.22
CA THR A 73 -28.56 4.73 8.26
C THR A 73 -28.75 5.32 6.86
N ILE A 74 -27.80 5.08 5.94
CA ILE A 74 -27.90 5.61 4.58
C ILE A 74 -28.97 4.88 3.73
N THR A 75 -29.18 3.59 3.99
CA THR A 75 -30.24 2.80 3.34
C THR A 75 -31.62 3.08 3.93
N ARG A 76 -31.72 3.76 5.08
CA ARG A 76 -32.95 3.84 5.91
C ARG A 76 -33.59 2.46 6.12
N GLY A 77 -32.74 1.44 6.34
CA GLY A 77 -33.15 0.05 6.48
C GLY A 77 -33.57 -0.68 5.19
N SER A 78 -33.47 -0.05 4.01
CA SER A 78 -33.87 -0.67 2.75
C SER A 78 -32.95 -0.28 1.58
N PRO A 79 -32.16 -1.23 1.03
CA PRO A 79 -31.34 -1.02 -0.16
C PRO A 79 -32.12 -0.51 -1.37
N GLU A 80 -33.42 -0.83 -1.48
CA GLU A 80 -34.25 -0.37 -2.59
C GLU A 80 -34.56 1.14 -2.52
N LYS A 81 -34.58 1.72 -1.32
CA LYS A 81 -34.76 3.16 -1.14
C LYS A 81 -33.52 3.96 -1.58
N LEU A 82 -32.33 3.36 -1.55
CA LEU A 82 -31.10 3.95 -2.08
C LEU A 82 -31.16 4.13 -3.60
N LYS A 83 -31.62 3.11 -4.34
CA LYS A 83 -31.74 3.15 -5.81
C LYS A 83 -32.59 4.32 -6.30
N LYS A 84 -33.64 4.68 -5.55
CA LYS A 84 -34.53 5.80 -5.86
C LYS A 84 -33.91 7.18 -5.58
N ASN A 85 -32.94 7.27 -4.68
CA ASN A 85 -32.38 8.54 -4.20
C ASN A 85 -31.03 8.92 -4.83
N PHE A 86 -30.34 7.97 -5.48
CA PHE A 86 -28.97 8.15 -5.98
C PHE A 86 -28.77 7.59 -7.39
N SER A 87 -29.74 7.78 -8.30
CA SER A 87 -29.59 7.40 -9.70
C SER A 87 -28.45 8.19 -10.35
N VAL A 88 -27.35 7.54 -10.68
CA VAL A 88 -26.24 8.12 -11.45
C VAL A 88 -26.65 8.17 -12.92
N SER A 89 -26.83 9.36 -13.47
CA SER A 89 -27.10 9.56 -14.91
C SER A 89 -25.77 9.80 -15.63
N LEU A 90 -25.24 8.76 -16.29
CA LEU A 90 -24.05 8.90 -17.12
C LEU A 90 -24.43 9.57 -18.46
N LEU A 91 -24.15 10.86 -18.61
CA LEU A 91 -24.34 11.60 -19.85
C LEU A 91 -23.03 11.58 -20.65
N ALA A 92 -23.03 10.99 -21.85
CA ALA A 92 -21.89 11.08 -22.75
C ALA A 92 -22.02 12.33 -23.63
N ALA A 93 -21.14 13.31 -23.45
CA ALA A 93 -20.98 14.42 -24.37
C ALA A 93 -20.21 13.97 -25.62
N LYS A 94 -20.77 14.22 -26.81
CA LYS A 94 -19.97 14.36 -28.02
C LYS A 94 -19.55 15.82 -28.14
N ASP A 95 -18.44 16.09 -28.80
CA ASP A 95 -17.85 17.42 -29.01
C ASP A 95 -18.78 18.47 -29.66
N ASP A 96 -20.01 18.13 -30.05
CA ASP A 96 -21.00 19.08 -30.53
C ASP A 96 -22.12 19.29 -29.48
N ASN A 97 -22.12 20.51 -28.95
CA ASN A 97 -22.79 20.96 -27.73
C ASN A 97 -24.34 21.04 -27.78
N THR A 98 -25.02 20.19 -28.55
CA THR A 98 -26.48 20.33 -28.78
C THR A 98 -27.29 19.03 -28.83
N ASN A 99 -26.71 17.85 -28.67
CA ASN A 99 -27.49 16.60 -28.60
C ASN A 99 -26.94 15.60 -27.56
N VAL A 100 -27.49 15.69 -26.34
CA VAL A 100 -27.28 14.71 -25.28
C VAL A 100 -28.10 13.45 -25.61
N ARG A 101 -27.44 12.39 -26.10
CA ARG A 101 -28.04 11.05 -26.17
C ARG A 101 -27.71 10.30 -24.89
N LYS A 102 -28.73 9.75 -24.21
CA LYS A 102 -28.54 8.72 -23.16
C LYS A 102 -27.75 7.55 -23.75
N VAL A 103 -26.44 7.54 -23.53
CA VAL A 103 -25.60 6.39 -23.88
C VAL A 103 -25.82 5.38 -22.76
N ARG A 104 -26.54 4.30 -23.10
CA ARG A 104 -26.74 3.04 -22.33
C ARG A 104 -26.51 3.17 -20.82
N GLU A 105 -27.57 2.99 -20.02
CA GLU A 105 -27.53 2.77 -18.57
C GLU A 105 -26.47 1.72 -18.20
N ASN A 106 -25.22 2.16 -18.03
CA ASN A 106 -24.12 1.32 -17.63
C ASN A 106 -24.20 1.22 -16.12
N TYR A 107 -24.97 0.22 -15.67
CA TYR A 107 -24.99 -0.46 -14.38
C TYR A 107 -23.85 -0.11 -13.40
N VAL A 108 -23.88 1.09 -12.83
CA VAL A 108 -23.21 1.34 -11.55
C VAL A 108 -24.21 0.86 -10.50
N HIS A 109 -24.10 -0.42 -10.12
CA HIS A 109 -24.90 -0.96 -9.02
C HIS A 109 -24.61 -0.12 -7.78
N ILE A 110 -25.65 0.52 -7.24
CA ILE A 110 -25.51 1.32 -6.02
C ILE A 110 -24.94 0.45 -4.88
N GLU A 111 -25.32 -0.82 -4.85
CA GLU A 111 -24.80 -1.80 -3.91
C GLU A 111 -23.28 -2.00 -4.03
N GLU A 112 -22.73 -1.86 -5.23
CA GLU A 112 -21.29 -1.92 -5.45
C GLU A 112 -20.62 -0.66 -4.92
N GLN A 113 -21.15 0.54 -5.20
CA GLN A 113 -20.58 1.82 -4.75
C GLN A 113 -20.56 1.96 -3.22
N PHE A 114 -21.63 1.50 -2.57
CA PHE A 114 -21.76 1.51 -1.12
C PHE A 114 -21.13 0.27 -0.44
N LEU A 115 -20.29 -0.50 -1.16
CA LEU A 115 -19.55 -1.67 -0.65
C LEU A 115 -20.42 -2.79 -0.09
N MET A 116 -21.71 -2.84 -0.47
CA MET A 116 -22.69 -3.76 0.13
C MET A 116 -22.41 -5.21 -0.24
N TYR A 117 -21.98 -5.47 -1.48
CA TYR A 117 -21.64 -6.83 -1.91
C TYR A 117 -20.45 -7.38 -1.14
N VAL A 118 -19.35 -6.61 -1.02
CA VAL A 118 -18.16 -7.09 -0.30
C VAL A 118 -18.43 -7.25 1.20
N TYR A 119 -19.25 -6.38 1.78
CA TYR A 119 -19.66 -6.51 3.17
C TYR A 119 -20.48 -7.78 3.41
N LYS A 120 -21.44 -8.06 2.52
CA LYS A 120 -22.24 -9.29 2.59
C LYS A 120 -21.38 -10.53 2.42
N ASP A 121 -20.51 -10.57 1.40
CA ASP A 121 -19.60 -11.69 1.16
C ASP A 121 -18.69 -11.95 2.37
N PHE A 122 -18.22 -10.88 3.02
CA PHE A 122 -17.41 -10.99 4.23
C PHE A 122 -18.20 -11.57 5.41
N CYS A 123 -19.44 -11.12 5.63
CA CYS A 123 -20.29 -11.66 6.69
C CYS A 123 -20.63 -13.14 6.45
N ASP A 124 -20.98 -13.50 5.22
CA ASP A 124 -21.32 -14.87 4.84
C ASP A 124 -20.11 -15.80 5.02
N PHE A 125 -18.91 -15.35 4.65
CA PHE A 125 -17.67 -16.08 4.91
C PHE A 125 -17.45 -16.34 6.40
N ILE A 126 -17.54 -15.31 7.26
CA ILE A 126 -17.30 -15.48 8.69
C ILE A 126 -18.34 -16.40 9.33
N ALA A 127 -19.61 -16.24 8.97
CA ALA A 127 -20.69 -17.09 9.47
C ALA A 127 -20.48 -18.56 9.08
N ASP A 128 -20.14 -18.83 7.81
CA ASP A 128 -19.88 -20.20 7.34
C ASP A 128 -18.62 -20.78 8.00
N PHE A 129 -17.52 -20.03 8.08
CA PHE A 129 -16.29 -20.50 8.70
C PHE A 129 -16.51 -20.87 10.17
N ARG A 130 -17.21 -20.03 10.94
CA ARG A 130 -17.51 -20.28 12.37
C ARG A 130 -18.40 -21.51 12.57
N SER A 131 -19.23 -21.85 11.59
CA SER A 131 -20.16 -22.99 11.72
C SER A 131 -19.45 -24.34 11.88
N ASN A 132 -18.24 -24.48 11.32
CA ASN A 132 -17.53 -25.75 11.29
C ASN A 132 -16.05 -25.65 11.68
N CYS A 133 -15.45 -24.45 11.62
CA CYS A 133 -14.04 -24.16 11.92
C CYS A 133 -13.02 -25.11 11.24
N THR A 134 -13.41 -25.75 10.13
CA THR A 134 -12.61 -26.77 9.44
C THR A 134 -11.61 -26.19 8.45
N GLY A 135 -11.68 -24.88 8.19
CA GLY A 135 -10.95 -24.23 7.10
C GLY A 135 -11.52 -24.55 5.71
N LYS A 136 -12.70 -25.17 5.62
CA LYS A 136 -13.40 -25.46 4.37
C LYS A 136 -14.83 -24.87 4.39
N PRO A 137 -15.35 -24.41 3.24
CA PRO A 137 -16.75 -24.03 3.12
C PRO A 137 -17.68 -25.20 3.48
N THR A 138 -18.84 -24.92 4.07
CA THR A 138 -19.91 -25.91 4.18
C THR A 138 -20.34 -26.42 2.80
N LYS A 139 -20.97 -27.59 2.72
CA LYS A 139 -21.46 -28.14 1.44
C LYS A 139 -22.41 -27.16 0.73
N CYS A 140 -23.24 -26.45 1.49
CA CYS A 140 -24.19 -25.46 0.95
C CYS A 140 -23.44 -24.32 0.26
N LEU A 141 -22.49 -23.68 0.97
CA LEU A 141 -21.69 -22.61 0.40
C LEU A 141 -20.81 -23.12 -0.75
N GLN A 142 -20.25 -24.33 -0.64
CA GLN A 142 -19.44 -24.93 -1.70
C GLN A 142 -20.23 -25.11 -3.00
N THR A 143 -21.50 -25.52 -2.93
CA THR A 143 -22.39 -25.59 -4.10
C THR A 143 -22.67 -24.21 -4.70
N GLU A 144 -22.83 -23.17 -3.87
CA GLU A 144 -23.01 -21.79 -4.33
C GLU A 144 -21.78 -21.27 -5.08
N LEU A 145 -20.57 -21.65 -4.65
CA LEU A 145 -19.29 -21.23 -5.24
C LEU A 145 -18.82 -22.11 -6.40
N ALA A 146 -19.53 -23.19 -6.75
CA ALA A 146 -19.04 -24.29 -7.60
C ALA A 146 -18.76 -23.94 -9.08
N ASN A 147 -19.08 -22.74 -9.55
CA ASN A 147 -18.99 -22.36 -10.97
C ASN A 147 -17.87 -21.37 -11.29
N ARG A 148 -16.77 -21.41 -10.53
CA ARG A 148 -15.67 -20.48 -10.76
C ARG A 148 -14.74 -20.99 -11.85
N ASP A 149 -14.77 -20.34 -13.01
CA ASP A 149 -13.68 -20.39 -13.99
C ASP A 149 -12.68 -19.24 -13.72
N PRO A 150 -11.43 -19.52 -13.30
CA PRO A 150 -10.38 -18.51 -13.11
C PRO A 150 -9.97 -17.82 -14.42
N LYS A 151 -10.32 -18.36 -15.59
CA LYS A 151 -10.10 -17.77 -16.92
C LYS A 151 -11.34 -17.06 -17.47
N PHE A 152 -12.41 -16.98 -16.68
CA PHE A 152 -13.65 -16.31 -17.07
C PHE A 152 -13.38 -14.85 -17.47
N LYS A 153 -13.87 -14.47 -18.66
CA LYS A 153 -13.66 -13.14 -19.24
C LYS A 153 -14.72 -12.17 -18.71
N LEU A 154 -14.42 -11.49 -17.61
CA LEU A 154 -15.33 -10.53 -16.97
C LEU A 154 -15.80 -9.43 -17.93
N GLU A 155 -14.97 -9.04 -18.91
CA GLU A 155 -15.31 -8.04 -19.92
C GLU A 155 -16.58 -8.37 -20.72
N LYS A 156 -16.85 -9.67 -20.93
CA LYS A 156 -17.95 -10.21 -21.72
C LYS A 156 -19.12 -10.74 -20.87
N ALA A 157 -18.92 -10.81 -19.57
CA ALA A 157 -19.90 -11.32 -18.62
C ALA A 157 -21.07 -10.35 -18.40
N THR A 158 -22.25 -10.89 -18.09
CA THR A 158 -23.40 -10.10 -17.64
C THR A 158 -23.16 -9.54 -16.23
N PRO A 159 -23.91 -8.50 -15.80
CA PRO A 159 -23.80 -7.98 -14.44
C PRO A 159 -23.96 -9.05 -13.35
N GLU A 160 -24.93 -9.94 -13.50
CA GLU A 160 -25.23 -11.02 -12.56
C GLU A 160 -24.09 -12.05 -12.51
N GLU A 161 -23.52 -12.39 -13.66
CA GLU A 161 -22.37 -13.28 -13.76
C GLU A 161 -21.14 -12.67 -13.09
N ARG A 162 -20.91 -11.36 -13.24
CA ARG A 162 -19.81 -10.66 -12.57
C ARG A 162 -19.97 -10.67 -11.05
N ILE A 163 -21.18 -10.40 -10.55
CA ILE A 163 -21.47 -10.42 -9.11
C ILE A 163 -21.24 -11.83 -8.55
N LYS A 164 -21.75 -12.87 -9.22
CA LYS A 164 -21.53 -14.27 -8.80
C LYS A 164 -20.05 -14.66 -8.82
N TRP A 165 -19.33 -14.30 -9.87
CA TRP A 165 -17.90 -14.59 -9.99
C TRP A 165 -17.09 -13.89 -8.89
N ARG A 166 -17.40 -12.61 -8.65
CA ARG A 166 -16.75 -11.79 -7.62
C ARG A 166 -16.98 -12.35 -6.21
N ARG A 167 -18.22 -12.76 -5.90
CA ARG A 167 -18.53 -13.42 -4.62
C ARG A 167 -17.72 -14.70 -4.44
N ALA A 168 -17.69 -15.55 -5.47
CA ALA A 168 -16.89 -16.76 -5.46
C ALA A 168 -15.40 -16.48 -5.28
N TYR A 169 -14.86 -15.44 -5.93
CA TYR A 169 -13.48 -15.01 -5.73
C TYR A 169 -13.23 -14.56 -4.28
N THR A 170 -14.04 -13.64 -3.77
CA THR A 170 -13.85 -12.99 -2.46
C THR A 170 -13.88 -14.01 -1.32
N ILE A 171 -14.89 -14.88 -1.30
CA ILE A 171 -15.05 -15.89 -0.24
C ILE A 171 -13.92 -16.92 -0.29
N ASN A 172 -13.58 -17.44 -1.47
CA ASN A 172 -12.47 -18.40 -1.60
C ASN A 172 -11.12 -17.80 -1.19
N TRP A 173 -10.89 -16.52 -1.54
CA TRP A 173 -9.68 -15.80 -1.14
C TRP A 173 -9.60 -15.64 0.39
N LEU A 174 -10.73 -15.33 1.06
CA LEU A 174 -10.79 -15.24 2.53
C LEU A 174 -10.52 -16.58 3.23
N TYR A 175 -11.01 -17.70 2.71
CA TYR A 175 -10.67 -19.04 3.24
C TYR A 175 -9.17 -19.31 3.15
N ASP A 176 -8.55 -19.05 2.00
CA ASP A 176 -7.12 -19.30 1.83
C ASP A 176 -6.27 -18.33 2.66
N LEU A 177 -6.70 -17.08 2.85
CA LEU A 177 -6.08 -16.13 3.76
C LEU A 177 -6.05 -16.67 5.21
N VAL A 178 -7.21 -17.06 5.75
CA VAL A 178 -7.32 -17.55 7.14
C VAL A 178 -6.57 -18.87 7.33
N ASN A 179 -6.64 -19.78 6.38
CA ASN A 179 -5.92 -21.05 6.44
C ASN A 179 -4.40 -20.85 6.40
N LEU A 180 -3.90 -19.97 5.53
CA LEU A 180 -2.48 -19.66 5.45
C LEU A 180 -2.01 -18.96 6.74
N PHE A 181 -2.75 -17.96 7.21
CA PHE A 181 -2.35 -17.15 8.36
C PHE A 181 -2.37 -17.93 9.68
N SER A 182 -3.30 -18.88 9.83
CA SER A 182 -3.38 -19.76 11.01
C SER A 182 -2.47 -20.98 10.94
N SER A 183 -1.90 -21.28 9.76
CA SER A 183 -1.16 -22.51 9.48
C SER A 183 -0.06 -22.84 10.49
N ILE A 184 0.67 -21.83 10.99
CA ILE A 184 1.77 -22.05 11.94
C ILE A 184 1.28 -22.66 13.25
N VAL A 185 0.15 -22.17 13.79
CA VAL A 185 -0.43 -22.68 15.04
C VAL A 185 -1.09 -24.02 14.80
N VAL A 186 -1.82 -24.16 13.70
CA VAL A 186 -2.43 -25.44 13.30
C VAL A 186 -1.37 -26.54 13.14
N GLN A 187 -0.20 -26.22 12.56
CA GLN A 187 0.93 -27.13 12.48
C GLN A 187 1.50 -27.49 13.84
N ARG A 188 1.59 -26.55 14.79
CA ARG A 188 2.06 -26.86 16.15
C ARG A 188 1.12 -27.81 16.88
N ILE A 189 -0.20 -27.60 16.72
CA ILE A 189 -1.20 -28.51 17.28
C ILE A 189 -1.07 -29.90 16.65
N THR A 190 -1.05 -29.96 15.31
CA THR A 190 -1.14 -31.23 14.57
C THR A 190 0.17 -32.02 14.51
N LEU A 191 1.33 -31.36 14.50
CA LEU A 191 2.64 -32.01 14.36
C LEU A 191 3.42 -32.10 15.68
N LYS A 192 3.27 -31.11 16.56
CA LYS A 192 4.01 -31.06 17.83
C LYS A 192 3.16 -31.44 19.04
N GLY A 193 1.87 -31.72 18.83
CA GLY A 193 0.93 -32.07 19.91
C GLY A 193 0.69 -30.92 20.90
N GLU A 194 1.01 -29.68 20.53
CA GLU A 194 0.81 -28.53 21.39
C GLU A 194 -0.69 -28.25 21.56
N LYS A 195 -1.13 -27.91 22.77
CA LYS A 195 -2.53 -27.57 23.05
C LYS A 195 -2.72 -26.06 22.95
N HIS A 196 -3.14 -25.59 21.76
CA HIS A 196 -3.54 -24.20 21.54
C HIS A 196 -5.03 -24.16 21.22
N ASP A 197 -5.78 -23.31 21.92
CA ASP A 197 -7.15 -22.99 21.53
C ASP A 197 -7.14 -21.83 20.54
N LEU A 198 -7.44 -22.15 19.27
CA LEU A 198 -7.43 -21.19 18.16
C LEU A 198 -8.37 -19.98 18.37
N ALA A 199 -9.41 -20.12 19.21
CA ALA A 199 -10.33 -19.03 19.54
C ALA A 199 -9.72 -17.97 20.49
N THR A 200 -8.71 -18.37 21.27
CA THR A 200 -8.03 -17.50 22.26
C THR A 200 -6.66 -17.00 21.80
N VAL A 201 -6.17 -17.53 20.67
CA VAL A 201 -4.90 -17.09 20.09
C VAL A 201 -4.99 -15.62 19.70
N ASP A 202 -4.02 -14.84 20.17
CA ASP A 202 -3.82 -13.47 19.68
C ASP A 202 -3.19 -13.50 18.28
N TRP A 203 -4.03 -13.26 17.27
CA TRP A 203 -3.64 -13.21 15.86
C TRP A 203 -3.12 -11.83 15.42
N SER A 204 -3.06 -10.84 16.32
CA SER A 204 -2.61 -9.48 16.01
C SER A 204 -1.15 -9.44 15.57
N THR A 205 -0.74 -8.28 15.03
CA THR A 205 0.66 -8.01 14.67
C THR A 205 1.58 -7.87 15.88
N SER A 206 1.04 -7.72 17.08
CA SER A 206 1.76 -7.65 18.35
C SER A 206 1.70 -8.95 19.16
N GLY A 207 0.87 -9.91 18.74
CA GLY A 207 0.70 -11.17 19.45
C GLY A 207 1.93 -12.08 19.40
N PRO A 208 2.00 -13.13 20.22
CA PRO A 208 3.20 -13.96 20.39
C PRO A 208 3.64 -14.69 19.10
N TRP A 209 2.76 -14.78 18.11
CA TRP A 209 3.03 -15.42 16.82
C TRP A 209 3.62 -14.47 15.78
N HIS A 210 3.77 -13.18 16.06
CA HIS A 210 4.31 -12.20 15.11
C HIS A 210 5.75 -12.48 14.67
N HIS A 211 6.55 -13.15 15.51
CA HIS A 211 7.91 -13.59 15.17
C HIS A 211 7.95 -14.57 13.99
N HIS A 212 6.84 -15.27 13.73
CA HIS A 212 6.68 -16.10 12.54
C HIS A 212 6.05 -15.26 11.43
N ARG A 213 6.83 -14.93 10.40
CA ARG A 213 6.29 -14.25 9.22
C ARG A 213 5.28 -15.18 8.53
N ARG A 214 4.06 -14.67 8.33
CA ARG A 214 2.90 -15.42 7.82
C ARG A 214 2.45 -14.94 6.45
N LEU A 215 2.54 -13.63 6.21
CA LEU A 215 2.17 -12.97 4.96
C LEU A 215 2.99 -11.68 4.82
N PHE A 216 3.19 -11.21 3.60
CA PHE A 216 3.74 -9.88 3.32
C PHE A 216 2.59 -8.88 3.08
N GLY A 217 2.73 -7.65 3.59
CA GLY A 217 1.88 -6.50 3.29
C GLY A 217 0.48 -6.47 3.94
N LEU A 218 -0.08 -7.62 4.35
CA LEU A 218 -1.47 -7.73 4.81
C LEU A 218 -1.64 -8.27 6.25
N ASN A 219 -0.58 -8.35 7.06
CA ASN A 219 -0.62 -8.98 8.39
C ASN A 219 -1.71 -8.42 9.32
N GLY A 220 -1.93 -7.11 9.33
CA GLY A 220 -2.95 -6.48 10.17
C GLY A 220 -4.38 -6.93 9.80
N PHE A 221 -4.70 -6.88 8.51
CA PHE A 221 -6.01 -7.30 8.00
C PHE A 221 -6.20 -8.81 8.13
N ALA A 222 -5.19 -9.62 7.80
CA ALA A 222 -5.21 -11.07 7.94
C ALA A 222 -5.41 -11.50 9.41
N GLY A 223 -4.73 -10.83 10.34
CA GLY A 223 -4.89 -11.04 11.77
C GLY A 223 -6.30 -10.71 12.26
N PHE A 224 -6.88 -9.58 11.81
CA PHE A 224 -8.26 -9.22 12.11
C PHE A 224 -9.27 -10.26 11.60
N VAL A 225 -9.19 -10.64 10.32
CA VAL A 225 -10.09 -11.62 9.72
C VAL A 225 -9.96 -12.98 10.41
N THR A 226 -8.73 -13.43 10.69
CA THR A 226 -8.47 -14.70 11.39
C THR A 226 -9.03 -14.68 12.81
N SER A 227 -8.90 -13.56 13.52
CA SER A 227 -9.49 -13.39 14.85
C SER A 227 -11.01 -13.50 14.82
N LEU A 228 -11.67 -12.92 13.82
CA LEU A 228 -13.11 -13.04 13.68
C LEU A 228 -13.52 -14.46 13.29
N ALA A 229 -12.76 -15.15 12.44
CA ALA A 229 -13.09 -16.48 11.93
C ALA A 229 -13.07 -17.56 13.03
N PHE A 230 -12.15 -17.47 14.00
CA PHE A 230 -12.05 -18.43 15.12
C PHE A 230 -12.88 -18.08 16.35
N GLN A 231 -13.58 -16.94 16.36
CA GLN A 231 -14.52 -16.62 17.44
C GLN A 231 -15.72 -17.57 17.44
N ASN A 232 -16.35 -17.68 18.62
CA ASN A 232 -17.58 -18.46 18.77
C ASN A 232 -18.68 -18.02 17.77
N PRO A 233 -19.50 -18.96 17.27
CA PRO A 233 -20.58 -18.64 16.32
C PRO A 233 -21.57 -17.59 16.82
N SER A 234 -21.81 -17.54 18.14
CA SER A 234 -22.71 -16.59 18.80
C SER A 234 -22.09 -15.20 19.04
N ALA A 235 -20.79 -15.02 18.77
CA ALA A 235 -20.13 -13.74 18.99
C ALA A 235 -20.64 -12.69 17.99
N ASP A 236 -21.01 -11.51 18.49
CA ASP A 236 -21.45 -10.41 17.64
C ASP A 236 -20.39 -10.07 16.59
N LEU A 237 -20.82 -10.12 15.32
CA LEU A 237 -20.00 -9.87 14.15
C LEU A 237 -20.17 -8.43 13.66
N LYS A 238 -21.40 -7.92 13.66
CA LYS A 238 -21.75 -6.69 12.94
C LYS A 238 -21.12 -5.47 13.58
N SER A 239 -21.14 -5.38 14.90
CA SER A 239 -20.51 -4.27 15.64
C SER A 239 -18.99 -4.20 15.48
N LYS A 240 -18.34 -5.33 15.16
CA LYS A 240 -16.87 -5.42 15.05
C LYS A 240 -16.35 -5.02 13.67
N ILE A 241 -17.19 -5.00 12.64
CA ILE A 241 -16.78 -4.67 11.28
C ILE A 241 -16.90 -3.15 11.06
N GLN A 242 -15.76 -2.48 11.16
CA GLN A 242 -15.60 -1.06 10.85
C GLN A 242 -15.50 -0.78 9.33
N PRO A 243 -15.86 0.43 8.85
CA PRO A 243 -15.83 0.78 7.43
C PRO A 243 -14.50 0.52 6.71
N HIS A 244 -13.39 0.81 7.37
CA HIS A 244 -12.06 0.62 6.77
C HIS A 244 -11.71 -0.86 6.51
N HIS A 245 -12.28 -1.81 7.25
CA HIS A 245 -12.09 -3.24 6.98
C HIS A 245 -12.80 -3.64 5.68
N VAL A 246 -14.03 -3.16 5.49
CA VAL A 246 -14.83 -3.40 4.27
C VAL A 246 -14.17 -2.73 3.07
N PHE A 247 -13.70 -1.49 3.24
CA PHE A 247 -12.95 -0.75 2.22
C PHE A 247 -11.63 -1.46 1.83
N GLN A 248 -10.86 -1.95 2.80
CA GLN A 248 -9.63 -2.70 2.50
C GLN A 248 -9.92 -3.99 1.70
N LEU A 249 -10.96 -4.74 2.07
CA LEU A 249 -11.38 -5.91 1.29
C LEU A 249 -11.87 -5.52 -0.11
N GLN A 250 -12.57 -4.39 -0.24
CA GLN A 250 -12.97 -3.84 -1.52
C GLN A 250 -11.76 -3.53 -2.40
N CYS A 251 -10.71 -2.88 -1.88
CA CYS A 251 -9.48 -2.60 -2.65
C CYS A 251 -8.82 -3.89 -3.17
N ILE A 252 -8.84 -4.97 -2.37
CA ILE A 252 -8.32 -6.28 -2.78
C ILE A 252 -9.12 -6.82 -3.97
N VAL A 253 -10.45 -6.82 -3.87
CA VAL A 253 -11.34 -7.30 -4.94
C VAL A 253 -11.23 -6.43 -6.20
N ASP A 254 -11.23 -5.11 -6.03
CA ASP A 254 -11.13 -4.14 -7.12
C ASP A 254 -9.84 -4.35 -7.91
N SER A 255 -8.69 -4.50 -7.26
CA SER A 255 -7.40 -4.75 -7.94
C SER A 255 -7.45 -5.96 -8.88
N MET A 256 -8.13 -7.05 -8.46
CA MET A 256 -8.27 -8.26 -9.26
C MET A 256 -9.27 -8.07 -10.40
N THR A 257 -10.42 -7.45 -10.14
CA THR A 257 -11.42 -7.20 -11.20
C THR A 257 -10.92 -6.24 -12.27
N VAL A 258 -10.15 -5.20 -11.88
CA VAL A 258 -9.52 -4.23 -12.78
C VAL A 258 -8.48 -4.91 -13.67
N SER A 259 -7.62 -5.77 -13.13
CA SER A 259 -6.65 -6.55 -13.94
C SER A 259 -7.28 -7.55 -14.92
N ARG A 260 -8.60 -7.78 -14.83
CA ARG A 260 -9.37 -8.71 -15.68
C ARG A 260 -10.30 -8.01 -16.67
N GLY A 261 -10.10 -6.70 -16.92
CA GLY A 261 -10.61 -6.01 -18.11
C GLY A 261 -11.99 -5.33 -17.99
N TRP A 262 -12.48 -5.10 -16.79
CA TRP A 262 -13.66 -4.25 -16.58
C TRP A 262 -13.23 -2.76 -16.53
N ARG A 263 -13.71 -1.82 -17.38
CA ARG A 263 -13.14 -1.37 -18.70
C ARG A 263 -12.45 0.02 -18.55
N GLY A 264 -11.65 0.60 -19.48
CA GLY A 264 -11.29 0.23 -20.88
C GLY A 264 -10.04 0.93 -21.49
N GLU A 265 -9.58 0.38 -22.64
CA GLU A 265 -8.69 0.83 -23.79
C GLU A 265 -7.54 1.87 -23.59
N LEU A 266 -6.33 1.84 -24.20
CA LEU A 266 -5.60 1.07 -25.24
C LEU A 266 -4.09 1.51 -25.25
N ILE A 267 -3.18 0.71 -25.87
CA ILE A 267 -1.82 1.03 -26.42
C ILE A 267 -0.65 1.36 -25.45
N LEU A 268 0.08 0.33 -25.01
CA LEU A 268 1.49 0.48 -24.61
C LEU A 268 2.38 -0.74 -24.93
N ARG A 269 1.76 -1.87 -25.29
CA ARG A 269 2.46 -3.13 -25.63
C ARG A 269 3.36 -3.04 -26.87
N GLN A 270 3.18 -2.01 -27.71
CA GLN A 270 4.01 -1.79 -28.89
C GLN A 270 5.28 -0.96 -28.62
N LEU A 271 5.43 -0.36 -27.44
CA LEU A 271 6.60 0.48 -27.12
C LEU A 271 7.68 -0.24 -26.31
N LEU A 272 7.31 -1.27 -25.54
CA LEU A 272 8.24 -2.00 -24.65
C LEU A 272 9.00 -3.13 -25.35
N ASP A 273 8.43 -3.73 -26.40
CA ASP A 273 9.11 -4.73 -27.24
C ASP A 273 10.31 -4.12 -28.00
N ARG A 274 10.40 -2.78 -28.06
CA ARG A 274 11.48 -2.04 -28.75
C ARG A 274 12.75 -1.84 -27.92
N ASP A 275 12.68 -1.97 -26.59
CA ASP A 275 13.83 -1.75 -25.70
C ASP A 275 14.50 -3.06 -25.26
N ALA A 276 13.72 -4.13 -25.12
CA ALA A 276 14.20 -5.47 -24.76
C ALA A 276 15.11 -6.11 -25.84
N ALA A 277 15.00 -5.65 -27.10
CA ALA A 277 15.87 -6.07 -28.19
C ALA A 277 17.30 -5.52 -28.11
N SER A 278 17.59 -4.57 -27.21
CA SER A 278 18.81 -3.75 -27.29
C SER A 278 20.00 -4.19 -26.40
N ARG A 279 19.83 -5.06 -25.39
CA ARG A 279 20.86 -5.20 -24.32
C ARG A 279 21.12 -6.62 -23.78
N GLY A 280 21.06 -7.64 -24.63
CA GLY A 280 21.16 -9.06 -24.24
C GLY A 280 22.34 -9.45 -23.33
N ASN A 281 22.17 -9.39 -22.00
CA ASN A 281 22.73 -10.35 -21.04
C ASN A 281 22.05 -10.25 -19.65
N PRO A 282 21.25 -11.24 -19.22
CA PRO A 282 20.47 -11.19 -17.98
C PRO A 282 21.18 -11.60 -16.67
N ASN A 283 22.45 -12.02 -16.67
CA ASN A 283 23.01 -12.74 -15.49
C ASN A 283 24.34 -12.22 -14.92
N LEU A 284 24.55 -10.92 -14.70
CA LEU A 284 25.89 -10.44 -14.28
C LEU A 284 26.15 -10.25 -12.77
N HIS A 285 25.22 -10.44 -11.83
CA HIS A 285 25.54 -10.19 -10.41
C HIS A 285 24.86 -11.16 -9.44
N GLU A 286 25.55 -12.24 -9.08
CA GLU A 286 25.20 -13.10 -7.96
C GLU A 286 26.33 -13.06 -6.92
N ALA A 287 26.09 -12.40 -5.79
CA ALA A 287 26.96 -12.47 -4.62
C ALA A 287 26.14 -12.37 -3.31
N ALA A 288 26.22 -13.47 -2.56
CA ALA A 288 25.97 -13.69 -1.13
C ALA A 288 25.10 -12.65 -0.39
N LEU A 289 23.80 -12.89 -0.35
CA LEU A 289 22.86 -12.31 0.60
C LEU A 289 22.38 -13.40 1.56
N THR A 290 22.42 -13.12 2.85
CA THR A 290 22.29 -14.05 3.98
C THR A 290 21.05 -14.93 3.91
N GLU A 291 21.15 -16.20 4.31
CA GLU A 291 20.07 -17.21 4.28
C GLU A 291 18.74 -16.72 4.88
N ALA A 292 18.77 -15.86 5.90
CA ALA A 292 17.56 -15.25 6.48
C ALA A 292 16.81 -14.32 5.50
N ILE A 293 17.53 -13.59 4.63
CA ILE A 293 16.94 -12.70 3.61
C ILE A 293 16.41 -13.55 2.46
N ARG A 294 17.18 -14.58 2.07
CA ARG A 294 16.78 -15.58 1.08
C ARG A 294 15.46 -16.24 1.48
N VAL A 295 15.33 -16.76 2.70
CA VAL A 295 14.08 -17.35 3.23
C VAL A 295 12.90 -16.36 3.21
N ASN A 296 13.11 -15.09 3.57
CA ASN A 296 12.01 -14.12 3.58
C ASN A 296 11.54 -13.74 2.16
N PHE A 297 12.44 -13.60 1.19
CA PHE A 297 12.08 -13.24 -0.18
C PHE A 297 11.64 -14.46 -0.99
N ILE A 298 12.33 -15.60 -0.88
CA ILE A 298 11.99 -16.82 -1.62
C ILE A 298 10.71 -17.47 -1.07
N ASP A 299 10.56 -17.61 0.26
CA ASP A 299 9.47 -18.43 0.80
C ASP A 299 8.14 -17.67 0.92
N PHE A 300 8.14 -16.33 0.75
CA PHE A 300 6.98 -15.51 1.08
C PHE A 300 6.72 -14.30 0.15
N LEU A 301 7.66 -13.87 -0.70
CA LEU A 301 7.40 -12.81 -1.69
C LEU A 301 7.01 -13.44 -3.03
N GLY A 302 5.73 -13.40 -3.35
CA GLY A 302 5.20 -13.97 -4.59
C GLY A 302 4.90 -15.46 -4.53
N GLU A 303 5.24 -16.15 -3.44
CA GLU A 303 4.93 -17.56 -3.20
C GLU A 303 4.30 -17.79 -1.83
N THR A 304 3.35 -18.73 -1.76
CA THR A 304 2.75 -19.20 -0.52
C THR A 304 3.30 -20.57 -0.16
N LYS A 305 3.30 -20.90 1.14
CA LYS A 305 3.60 -22.25 1.63
C LYS A 305 2.74 -23.36 1.00
N TYR A 306 1.59 -23.02 0.40
CA TYR A 306 0.80 -23.97 -0.39
C TYR A 306 1.56 -24.59 -1.56
N MET A 307 2.50 -23.86 -2.18
CA MET A 307 3.33 -24.37 -3.29
C MET A 307 4.24 -25.53 -2.87
N TYR A 308 4.66 -25.54 -1.60
CA TYR A 308 5.59 -26.51 -1.05
C TYR A 308 4.90 -27.71 -0.38
N GLY A 309 3.58 -27.85 -0.55
CA GLY A 309 2.82 -28.98 -0.03
C GLY A 309 2.50 -28.85 1.47
N LEU A 310 1.51 -28.03 1.79
CA LEU A 310 0.92 -28.00 3.14
C LEU A 310 -0.11 -29.12 3.33
N ASN A 311 0.36 -30.37 3.45
CA ASN A 311 -0.51 -31.57 3.48
C ASN A 311 -1.43 -31.69 4.73
N LYS A 312 -1.35 -30.74 5.68
CA LYS A 312 -2.06 -30.78 6.97
C LYS A 312 -3.01 -29.60 7.19
N ILE A 313 -3.08 -28.65 6.25
CA ILE A 313 -4.19 -27.70 6.17
C ILE A 313 -4.93 -27.94 4.84
N PRO A 314 -6.19 -27.51 4.69
CA PRO A 314 -6.91 -27.67 3.43
C PRO A 314 -6.11 -27.10 2.26
N SER A 315 -5.92 -27.85 1.17
CA SER A 315 -5.14 -27.46 -0.03
C SER A 315 -5.75 -26.27 -0.74
N SER A 316 -5.00 -25.23 -1.12
CA SER A 316 -5.48 -23.97 -1.75
C SER A 316 -6.75 -24.12 -2.61
N ARG A 317 -7.70 -23.20 -2.49
CA ARG A 317 -8.96 -23.19 -3.26
C ARG A 317 -8.75 -22.90 -4.74
N PHE A 318 -7.53 -22.51 -5.11
CA PHE A 318 -7.12 -22.28 -6.47
C PHE A 318 -6.25 -23.42 -7.03
N THR A 319 -6.05 -24.52 -6.27
CA THR A 319 -5.13 -25.62 -6.64
C THR A 319 -5.48 -26.26 -8.00
N SER A 320 -6.73 -26.17 -8.46
CA SER A 320 -7.12 -26.63 -9.80
C SER A 320 -6.45 -25.86 -10.95
N THR A 321 -5.95 -24.65 -10.69
CA THR A 321 -5.14 -23.86 -11.64
C THR A 321 -3.71 -23.64 -11.13
N ASN A 322 -3.54 -23.27 -9.86
CA ASN A 322 -2.24 -23.12 -9.20
C ASN A 322 -2.40 -23.17 -7.66
N ALA A 323 -1.56 -23.97 -6.98
CA ALA A 323 -1.51 -24.02 -5.53
C ALA A 323 -1.20 -22.65 -4.89
N ASN A 324 -0.54 -21.74 -5.63
CA ASN A 324 -0.21 -20.38 -5.21
C ASN A 324 -1.31 -19.32 -5.48
N GLY A 325 -2.56 -19.74 -5.74
CA GLY A 325 -3.56 -18.82 -6.25
C GLY A 325 -3.93 -17.63 -5.36
N LEU A 326 -3.54 -17.62 -4.07
CA LEU A 326 -3.66 -16.44 -3.22
C LEU A 326 -2.83 -15.27 -3.78
N TYR A 327 -1.59 -15.51 -4.24
CA TYR A 327 -0.76 -14.50 -4.91
C TYR A 327 -1.16 -14.34 -6.38
N GLU A 328 -1.29 -15.43 -7.15
CA GLU A 328 -1.58 -15.35 -8.59
C GLU A 328 -2.86 -14.56 -8.91
N HIS A 329 -3.84 -14.59 -8.00
CA HIS A 329 -5.13 -13.95 -8.20
C HIS A 329 -5.38 -12.79 -7.24
N SER A 330 -4.36 -12.21 -6.61
CA SER A 330 -4.51 -11.03 -5.77
C SER A 330 -3.45 -9.99 -6.07
N PRO A 331 -3.68 -9.13 -7.09
CA PRO A 331 -2.75 -8.04 -7.43
C PRO A 331 -2.45 -7.15 -6.22
N PHE A 332 -3.46 -6.82 -5.41
CA PHE A 332 -3.25 -6.07 -4.17
C PHE A 332 -2.25 -6.73 -3.23
N LEU A 333 -2.40 -8.02 -2.95
CA LEU A 333 -1.48 -8.74 -2.06
C LEU A 333 -0.07 -8.80 -2.64
N CYS A 334 0.06 -9.09 -3.94
CA CYS A 334 1.35 -9.06 -4.64
C CYS A 334 2.04 -7.70 -4.50
N SER A 335 1.30 -6.62 -4.71
CA SER A 335 1.81 -5.26 -4.65
C SER A 335 2.13 -4.78 -3.24
N ALA A 336 1.29 -5.12 -2.27
CA ALA A 336 1.55 -4.83 -0.87
C ALA A 336 2.79 -5.61 -0.39
N GLY A 337 2.97 -6.84 -0.87
CA GLY A 337 4.18 -7.60 -0.61
C GLY A 337 5.41 -7.07 -1.32
N LEU A 338 5.29 -6.64 -2.59
CA LEU A 338 6.36 -5.97 -3.31
C LEU A 338 6.78 -4.67 -2.61
N LEU A 339 5.83 -3.88 -2.13
CA LEU A 339 6.09 -2.64 -1.41
C LEU A 339 6.92 -2.89 -0.14
N GLU A 340 6.51 -3.87 0.67
CA GLU A 340 7.25 -4.25 1.88
C GLU A 340 8.61 -4.89 1.52
N GLY A 341 8.68 -5.71 0.46
CA GLY A 341 9.92 -6.30 -0.04
C GLY A 341 10.93 -5.27 -0.53
N LEU A 342 10.48 -4.28 -1.32
CA LEU A 342 11.33 -3.16 -1.77
C LEU A 342 11.84 -2.34 -0.59
N GLU A 343 11.00 -2.13 0.43
CA GLU A 343 11.43 -1.45 1.64
C GLU A 343 12.52 -2.24 2.38
N LEU A 344 12.32 -3.55 2.59
CA LEU A 344 13.34 -4.41 3.20
C LEU A 344 14.63 -4.44 2.38
N ALA A 345 14.54 -4.55 1.06
CA ALA A 345 15.70 -4.53 0.17
C ALA A 345 16.47 -3.21 0.27
N TYR A 346 15.74 -2.08 0.35
CA TYR A 346 16.35 -0.77 0.61
C TYR A 346 17.08 -0.74 1.96
N LEU A 347 16.42 -1.19 3.04
CA LEU A 347 16.99 -1.21 4.40
C LEU A 347 18.24 -2.09 4.50
N ILE A 348 18.20 -3.27 3.89
CA ILE A 348 19.34 -4.18 3.79
C ILE A 348 20.46 -3.51 2.97
N GLY A 349 20.11 -2.90 1.84
CA GLY A 349 21.04 -2.17 0.99
C GLY A 349 21.78 -1.11 1.79
N ILE A 350 21.07 -0.15 2.40
CA ILE A 350 21.73 0.91 3.17
C ILE A 350 22.51 0.38 4.38
N TYR A 351 22.11 -0.75 4.98
CA TYR A 351 22.85 -1.40 6.05
C TYR A 351 24.17 -1.99 5.54
N ILE A 352 24.17 -2.67 4.40
CA ILE A 352 25.39 -3.18 3.75
C ILE A 352 26.31 -1.99 3.42
N TRP A 353 25.75 -0.91 2.89
CA TRP A 353 26.49 0.30 2.56
C TRP A 353 27.07 1.01 3.79
N ASP A 354 26.39 0.95 4.94
CA ASP A 354 26.89 1.48 6.22
C ASP A 354 28.00 0.62 6.84
N THR A 355 28.07 -0.67 6.48
CA THR A 355 28.98 -1.65 7.10
C THR A 355 30.15 -2.06 6.22
N ALA A 356 30.03 -1.90 4.89
CA ALA A 356 31.05 -2.22 3.89
C ALA A 356 31.77 -0.94 3.41
N PRO A 357 32.91 -0.57 4.03
CA PRO A 357 33.64 0.65 3.67
C PRO A 357 34.14 0.65 2.22
N GLU A 358 34.34 -0.53 1.62
CA GLU A 358 34.84 -0.71 0.26
C GLU A 358 33.93 -0.05 -0.79
N LEU A 359 32.60 -0.08 -0.59
CA LEU A 359 31.62 0.54 -1.49
C LEU A 359 31.73 2.06 -1.47
N THR A 360 31.83 2.65 -0.28
CA THR A 360 32.07 4.08 -0.09
C THR A 360 33.41 4.48 -0.71
N MET A 361 34.48 3.70 -0.50
CA MET A 361 35.80 3.93 -1.08
C MET A 361 35.80 3.92 -2.61
N ALA A 362 35.10 2.97 -3.22
CA ALA A 362 34.99 2.88 -4.68
C ALA A 362 34.39 4.16 -5.29
N ILE A 363 33.39 4.75 -4.61
CA ILE A 363 32.77 6.00 -5.05
C ILE A 363 33.71 7.20 -4.85
N HIS A 364 34.41 7.28 -3.71
CA HIS A 364 35.39 8.36 -3.52
C HIS A 364 36.54 8.27 -4.52
N LEU A 365 37.00 7.05 -4.85
CA LEU A 365 38.01 6.81 -5.88
C LEU A 365 37.52 7.21 -7.27
N HIS A 366 36.30 6.80 -7.66
CA HIS A 366 35.66 7.21 -8.91
C HIS A 366 35.60 8.73 -9.03
N ASN A 367 35.10 9.42 -7.99
CA ASN A 367 35.04 10.89 -7.95
C ASN A 367 36.42 11.55 -8.05
N MET A 368 37.45 10.97 -7.41
CA MET A 368 38.82 11.48 -7.51
C MET A 368 39.37 11.33 -8.93
N LEU A 369 39.19 10.16 -9.55
CA LEU A 369 39.66 9.89 -10.91
C LEU A 369 38.98 10.78 -11.94
N GLU A 370 37.69 11.06 -11.76
CA GLU A 370 36.94 12.02 -12.58
C GLU A 370 37.51 13.44 -12.43
N LYS A 371 37.62 13.95 -11.20
CA LYS A 371 38.13 15.31 -10.96
C LYS A 371 39.56 15.55 -11.42
N LYS A 372 40.41 14.53 -11.35
CA LYS A 372 41.80 14.61 -11.82
C LYS A 372 41.94 14.40 -13.33
N GLY A 373 40.84 14.21 -14.06
CA GLY A 373 40.85 14.02 -15.52
C GLY A 373 41.35 12.65 -15.97
N PHE A 374 41.49 11.68 -15.06
CA PHE A 374 41.90 10.31 -15.40
C PHE A 374 40.75 9.50 -16.03
N LEU A 375 39.50 9.93 -15.82
CA LEU A 375 38.34 9.37 -16.52
C LEU A 375 37.88 10.33 -17.62
N LYS A 376 37.87 9.84 -18.87
CA LYS A 376 37.33 10.60 -20.01
C LYS A 376 35.83 10.88 -19.89
N LYS A 377 35.09 9.99 -19.20
CA LYS A 377 33.67 10.12 -18.89
C LYS A 377 33.37 9.49 -17.53
N PRO A 378 32.46 10.06 -16.73
CA PRO A 378 32.01 9.44 -15.49
C PRO A 378 31.37 8.06 -15.75
N ILE A 379 31.58 7.13 -14.83
CA ILE A 379 30.88 5.85 -14.83
C ILE A 379 29.47 6.10 -14.29
N GLY A 380 28.45 5.82 -15.11
CA GLY A 380 27.06 6.16 -14.81
C GLY A 380 26.57 5.60 -13.48
N LEU A 381 26.88 4.34 -13.16
CA LEU A 381 26.47 3.72 -11.89
C LEU A 381 26.98 4.49 -10.66
N TRP A 382 28.29 4.73 -10.59
CA TRP A 382 28.92 5.42 -9.46
C TRP A 382 28.46 6.87 -9.33
N SER A 383 28.24 7.53 -10.46
CA SER A 383 27.74 8.91 -10.50
C SER A 383 26.29 9.00 -9.99
N SER A 384 25.44 8.07 -10.42
CA SER A 384 24.04 8.01 -9.96
C SER A 384 23.96 7.72 -8.46
N ILE A 385 24.73 6.76 -7.96
CA ILE A 385 24.75 6.43 -6.53
C ILE A 385 25.30 7.61 -5.72
N ALA A 386 26.39 8.23 -6.17
CA ALA A 386 26.94 9.41 -5.51
C ALA A 386 25.91 10.54 -5.45
N GLY A 387 25.12 10.74 -6.52
CA GLY A 387 24.02 11.69 -6.58
C GLY A 387 22.85 11.38 -5.64
N VAL A 388 22.50 10.11 -5.46
CA VAL A 388 21.40 9.68 -4.56
C VAL A 388 21.80 9.83 -3.10
N PHE A 389 23.06 9.56 -2.76
CA PHE A 389 23.55 9.53 -1.38
C PHE A 389 24.56 10.63 -1.04
N VAL A 390 24.54 11.76 -1.75
CA VAL A 390 25.52 12.87 -1.60
C VAL A 390 25.73 13.21 -0.12
N SER A 391 24.65 13.42 0.63
CA SER A 391 24.73 13.83 2.04
C SER A 391 25.26 12.75 2.98
N SER A 392 25.14 11.47 2.58
CA SER A 392 25.59 10.32 3.37
C SER A 392 27.06 9.97 3.06
N LEU A 393 27.48 10.17 1.81
CA LEU A 393 28.82 9.89 1.31
C LEU A 393 29.80 11.06 1.55
N PHE A 394 29.31 12.31 1.49
CA PHE A 394 30.12 13.51 1.65
C PHE A 394 29.62 14.32 2.84
N ALA A 395 30.43 14.42 3.89
CA ALA A 395 30.08 15.15 5.10
C ALA A 395 29.91 16.66 4.80
N ASN A 396 28.67 17.12 4.62
CA ASN A 396 28.27 18.53 4.51
C ASN A 396 28.93 19.36 3.39
N THR A 397 29.68 18.77 2.46
CA THR A 397 30.27 19.49 1.32
C THR A 397 29.62 19.04 0.02
N LYS A 398 29.12 20.01 -0.77
CA LYS A 398 28.77 19.79 -2.19
C LYS A 398 29.99 19.35 -3.03
N THR A 399 31.18 19.36 -2.45
CA THR A 399 32.44 18.95 -3.04
C THR A 399 33.10 17.83 -2.23
N PRO A 400 33.33 16.64 -2.83
CA PRO A 400 34.08 15.57 -2.19
C PRO A 400 35.44 16.08 -1.70
N PRO A 401 35.88 15.72 -0.47
CA PRO A 401 37.16 16.15 0.08
C PRO A 401 38.27 15.76 -0.88
N THR A 402 39.19 16.68 -1.12
CA THR A 402 40.36 16.52 -2.00
C THR A 402 41.32 15.41 -1.57
N SER A 403 41.11 14.80 -0.39
CA SER A 403 41.90 13.68 0.14
C SER A 403 41.02 12.44 0.36
N LEU A 404 41.16 11.46 -0.55
CA LEU A 404 40.63 10.09 -0.42
C LEU A 404 41.07 9.42 0.90
N ALA A 405 42.31 9.68 1.32
CA ALA A 405 42.90 9.11 2.53
C ALA A 405 42.21 9.61 3.81
N GLN A 406 41.87 10.91 3.88
CA GLN A 406 41.17 11.45 5.04
C GLN A 406 39.74 10.92 5.14
N ALA A 407 39.02 10.85 4.00
CA ALA A 407 37.69 10.27 3.96
C ALA A 407 37.70 8.79 4.40
N PHE A 408 38.72 8.02 3.99
CA PHE A 408 38.91 6.65 4.41
C PHE A 408 39.19 6.52 5.92
N LEU A 409 40.09 7.33 6.47
CA LEU A 409 40.41 7.32 7.91
C LEU A 409 39.18 7.69 8.76
N ASP A 410 38.42 8.70 8.36
CA ASP A 410 37.19 9.11 9.06
C ASP A 410 36.14 7.99 9.06
N HIS A 411 36.04 7.22 7.98
CA HIS A 411 35.10 6.11 7.83
C HIS A 411 35.56 4.86 8.63
N ALA A 412 36.85 4.52 8.57
CA ALA A 412 37.45 3.38 9.25
C ALA A 412 37.50 3.57 10.79
N GLN A 413 37.87 4.75 11.28
CA GLN A 413 37.99 5.03 12.71
C GLN A 413 36.63 5.05 13.44
N ARG A 414 35.55 5.52 12.77
CA ARG A 414 34.21 5.58 13.38
C ARG A 414 33.53 4.20 13.47
N ARG A 415 33.93 3.23 12.65
CA ARG A 415 33.44 1.84 12.64
C ARG A 415 33.67 1.12 13.98
N ASP A 416 34.85 1.29 14.55
CA ASP A 416 35.31 0.53 15.73
C ASP A 416 34.52 0.85 17.01
N ILE A 417 33.97 2.07 17.10
CA ILE A 417 33.35 2.60 18.32
C ILE A 417 31.88 2.13 18.48
N ARG A 418 31.13 1.91 17.40
CA ARG A 418 29.67 1.60 17.48
C ARG A 418 29.27 0.18 17.09
N ALA A 419 30.13 -0.58 16.41
CA ALA A 419 29.89 -2.01 16.18
C ALA A 419 29.71 -2.78 17.51
N ARG A 420 30.35 -2.30 18.59
CA ARG A 420 30.24 -2.86 19.95
C ARG A 420 28.90 -2.57 20.66
N ALA A 421 28.08 -1.63 20.17
CA ALA A 421 26.87 -1.16 20.85
C ALA A 421 25.54 -1.70 20.27
N ARG A 422 25.51 -2.22 19.03
CA ARG A 422 24.26 -2.45 18.27
C ARG A 422 23.51 -3.77 18.54
N ASN A 423 24.06 -4.73 19.30
CA ASN A 423 23.61 -6.12 19.23
C ASN A 423 22.58 -6.61 20.28
N LYS A 424 21.80 -5.74 20.97
CA LYS A 424 21.01 -6.22 22.14
C LYS A 424 19.52 -5.84 22.28
N SER A 425 18.84 -5.18 21.32
CA SER A 425 17.44 -4.75 21.60
C SER A 425 16.39 -4.82 20.48
N ALA A 426 16.71 -5.30 19.27
CA ALA A 426 15.69 -5.38 18.22
C ALA A 426 14.84 -6.67 18.35
N ALA A 427 13.52 -6.51 18.50
CA ALA A 427 12.56 -7.63 18.60
C ALA A 427 12.22 -8.25 17.23
N ASP A 428 12.48 -7.54 16.13
CA ASP A 428 12.23 -7.99 14.75
C ASP A 428 13.30 -7.50 13.74
N LEU A 429 13.26 -8.05 12.53
CA LEU A 429 14.22 -7.77 11.44
C LEU A 429 14.19 -6.30 11.00
N VAL A 430 13.00 -5.68 10.98
CA VAL A 430 12.81 -4.29 10.55
C VAL A 430 13.42 -3.32 11.57
N GLY A 431 13.22 -3.57 12.87
CA GLY A 431 13.86 -2.83 13.94
C GLY A 431 15.38 -2.98 13.93
N ALA A 432 15.89 -4.18 13.63
CA ALA A 432 17.32 -4.43 13.50
C ALA A 432 17.97 -3.65 12.34
N LEU A 433 17.21 -3.41 11.26
CA LEU A 433 17.66 -2.69 10.07
C LEU A 433 17.30 -1.19 10.07
N ASN A 434 16.94 -0.63 11.23
CA ASN A 434 16.53 0.78 11.30
C ASN A 434 17.66 1.72 10.82
N PRO A 435 17.43 2.60 9.83
CA PRO A 435 18.45 3.52 9.32
C PRO A 435 18.99 4.49 10.38
N LYS A 436 18.21 4.85 11.41
CA LYS A 436 18.71 5.66 12.54
C LYS A 436 19.84 4.95 13.29
N ALA A 437 19.79 3.62 13.24
CA ALA A 437 20.88 2.69 13.53
C ALA A 437 22.21 3.18 12.97
N ASN A 438 22.21 3.45 11.65
CA ASN A 438 23.35 3.60 10.76
C ASN A 438 24.26 4.78 11.11
N MET A 439 25.50 4.70 10.69
CA MET A 439 26.54 5.69 10.95
C MET A 439 26.51 6.82 9.92
N PHE A 440 26.38 6.45 8.65
CA PHE A 440 26.45 7.34 7.49
C PHE A 440 25.11 7.37 6.75
N PHE A 441 24.50 6.20 6.50
CA PHE A 441 23.26 6.10 5.71
C PHE A 441 22.02 6.09 6.60
N LYS A 442 21.65 7.26 7.12
CA LYS A 442 20.53 7.43 8.07
C LYS A 442 19.18 7.75 7.46
N ASN A 443 19.13 7.94 6.14
CA ASN A 443 17.92 8.35 5.45
C ASN A 443 16.92 7.19 5.44
N LYS A 444 15.67 7.50 5.76
CA LYS A 444 14.54 6.58 5.60
C LYS A 444 14.01 6.66 4.17
N SER A 445 13.47 5.55 3.67
CA SER A 445 12.68 5.58 2.44
C SER A 445 11.33 6.27 2.69
N HIS A 446 10.69 6.80 1.64
CA HIS A 446 9.33 7.36 1.74
C HIS A 446 8.33 6.34 2.30
N THR A 447 8.43 5.08 1.86
CA THR A 447 7.59 3.98 2.35
C THR A 447 7.76 3.77 3.85
N GLN A 448 8.99 3.78 4.35
CA GLN A 448 9.26 3.62 5.77
C GLN A 448 8.67 4.77 6.59
N ILE A 449 8.83 6.02 6.12
CA ILE A 449 8.28 7.20 6.78
C ILE A 449 6.76 7.09 6.89
N LEU A 450 6.08 6.74 5.79
CA LEU A 450 4.63 6.54 5.78
C LEU A 450 4.22 5.41 6.71
N ARG A 451 4.89 4.25 6.66
CA ARG A 451 4.56 3.10 7.51
C ARG A 451 4.73 3.41 8.99
N GLU A 452 5.81 4.06 9.40
CA GLU A 452 6.05 4.49 10.78
C GLU A 452 5.02 5.52 11.26
N ALA A 453 4.51 6.36 10.36
CA ALA A 453 3.39 7.26 10.62
C ALA A 453 2.01 6.54 10.61
N GLY A 454 1.97 5.21 10.44
CA GLY A 454 0.74 4.44 10.35
C GLY A 454 -0.05 4.70 9.06
N TRP A 455 0.65 5.06 7.98
CA TRP A 455 0.12 5.48 6.68
C TRP A 455 -0.73 6.77 6.73
N ASP A 456 -0.57 7.58 7.77
CA ASP A 456 -1.17 8.90 7.90
C ASP A 456 -0.11 9.98 7.61
N PRO A 457 -0.14 10.65 6.44
CA PRO A 457 0.83 11.68 6.08
C PRO A 457 0.89 12.85 7.07
N GLU A 458 -0.21 13.14 7.77
CA GLU A 458 -0.27 14.25 8.73
C GLU A 458 0.56 13.99 9.98
N ARG A 459 0.74 12.72 10.35
CA ARG A 459 1.53 12.27 11.51
C ARG A 459 3.03 12.23 11.23
N ILE A 460 3.47 12.51 10.00
CA ILE A 460 4.90 12.55 9.65
C ILE A 460 5.53 13.79 10.32
N PRO A 461 6.59 13.60 11.14
CA PRO A 461 7.33 14.71 11.70
C PRO A 461 8.05 15.52 10.61
N ASP A 462 8.14 16.84 10.81
CA ASP A 462 8.83 17.74 9.89
C ASP A 462 10.31 17.37 9.65
N SER A 463 10.95 16.70 10.60
CA SER A 463 12.33 16.19 10.50
C SER A 463 12.48 15.04 9.49
N ASP A 464 11.40 14.31 9.21
CA ASP A 464 11.45 13.06 8.45
C ASP A 464 11.06 13.27 6.98
N PHE A 465 10.48 14.42 6.61
CA PHE A 465 10.21 14.73 5.20
C PHE A 465 11.51 14.80 4.38
N LEU A 466 11.46 14.20 3.20
CA LEU A 466 12.43 14.44 2.15
C LEU A 466 12.03 15.72 1.43
N ILE A 467 12.88 16.73 1.51
CA ILE A 467 12.61 18.08 1.02
C ILE A 467 12.15 18.14 -0.45
N PRO A 468 12.71 17.40 -1.42
CA PRO A 468 12.24 17.43 -2.80
C PRO A 468 10.95 16.61 -3.05
N SER A 469 10.21 16.22 -2.01
CA SER A 469 8.99 15.43 -2.15
C SER A 469 7.73 16.28 -2.28
N ILE A 470 6.72 15.75 -2.98
CA ILE A 470 5.39 16.38 -3.08
C ILE A 470 4.74 16.54 -1.70
N LEU A 471 4.96 15.61 -0.77
CA LEU A 471 4.44 15.73 0.59
C LEU A 471 5.10 16.88 1.37
N ALA A 472 6.41 17.06 1.22
CA ALA A 472 7.10 18.21 1.80
C ALA A 472 6.58 19.52 1.18
N ALA A 473 6.39 19.55 -0.14
CA ALA A 473 5.83 20.69 -0.85
C ALA A 473 4.41 21.03 -0.38
N GLN A 474 3.56 20.04 -0.17
CA GLN A 474 2.21 20.22 0.37
C GLN A 474 2.24 20.75 1.82
N ARG A 475 3.10 20.22 2.68
CA ARG A 475 3.25 20.72 4.06
C ARG A 475 3.77 22.16 4.07
N LEU A 476 4.69 22.49 3.16
CA LEU A 476 5.22 23.85 2.97
C LEU A 476 4.16 24.81 2.44
N SER A 477 3.21 24.37 1.60
CA SER A 477 2.13 25.23 1.08
C SER A 477 1.18 25.68 2.19
N GLN A 478 1.04 24.88 3.25
CA GLN A 478 0.22 25.15 4.42
C GLN A 478 0.89 26.05 5.47
N VAL A 479 2.20 26.34 5.33
CA VAL A 479 2.91 27.24 6.25
C VAL A 479 2.39 28.66 6.09
N LYS A 480 2.12 29.31 7.22
CA LYS A 480 1.59 30.68 7.25
C LYS A 480 2.56 31.63 6.56
N ARG A 481 2.02 32.45 5.65
CA ARG A 481 2.77 33.49 4.94
C ARG A 481 2.65 34.81 5.69
N GLN A 482 3.77 35.50 5.88
CA GLN A 482 3.86 36.78 6.56
C GLN A 482 4.56 37.79 5.63
N ARG A 483 4.03 39.01 5.54
CA ARG A 483 4.69 40.07 4.78
C ARG A 483 5.75 40.71 5.66
N ASP A 484 6.99 40.70 5.19
CA ASP A 484 8.08 41.36 5.88
C ASP A 484 7.83 42.89 5.85
N PRO A 485 7.77 43.56 7.01
CA PRO A 485 7.39 44.97 7.09
C PRO A 485 8.47 45.93 6.55
N VAL A 486 9.71 45.47 6.37
CA VAL A 486 10.84 46.29 5.90
C VAL A 486 11.11 46.09 4.41
N THR A 487 11.03 44.84 3.94
CA THR A 487 11.35 44.48 2.56
C THR A 487 10.12 44.32 1.68
N GLU A 488 8.91 44.37 2.26
CA GLU A 488 7.61 44.12 1.64
C GLU A 488 7.44 42.73 1.00
N LYS A 489 8.46 41.87 1.06
CA LYS A 489 8.47 40.52 0.50
C LYS A 489 7.70 39.54 1.38
N MET A 490 7.11 38.53 0.74
CA MET A 490 6.46 37.44 1.45
C MET A 490 7.51 36.50 2.04
N LYS A 491 7.40 36.23 3.33
CA LYS A 491 8.21 35.26 4.06
C LYS A 491 7.32 34.16 4.64
N LEU A 492 7.90 32.98 4.80
CA LEU A 492 7.22 31.89 5.49
C LEU A 492 7.51 31.98 6.99
N GLU A 493 6.51 31.69 7.80
CA GLU A 493 6.73 31.49 9.24
C GLU A 493 7.78 30.40 9.44
N GLU A 494 8.74 30.65 10.32
CA GLU A 494 9.85 29.71 10.49
C GLU A 494 9.38 28.41 11.14
N SER A 495 9.58 27.32 10.43
CA SER A 495 9.36 25.96 10.88
C SER A 495 10.62 25.12 10.63
N GLU A 496 10.71 23.97 11.30
CA GLU A 496 11.84 23.07 11.08
C GLU A 496 11.94 22.65 9.60
N LEU A 497 10.80 22.47 8.91
CA LEU A 497 10.76 22.13 7.50
C LEU A 497 11.26 23.28 6.61
N VAL A 498 10.88 24.53 6.90
CA VAL A 498 11.36 25.74 6.19
C VAL A 498 12.86 25.91 6.38
N ARG A 499 13.37 25.75 7.61
CA ARG A 499 14.81 25.81 7.91
C ARG A 499 15.60 24.74 7.15
N ARG A 500 15.08 23.51 7.05
CA ARG A 500 15.70 22.41 6.29
C ARG A 500 15.67 22.68 4.78
N ALA A 501 14.57 23.23 4.26
CA ALA A 501 14.45 23.63 2.86
C ALA A 501 15.49 24.71 2.50
N LYS A 502 15.60 25.77 3.31
CA LYS A 502 16.63 26.81 3.17
C LYS A 502 18.04 26.24 3.24
N LYS A 503 18.31 25.34 4.20
CA LYS A 503 19.61 24.64 4.32
C LYS A 503 19.95 23.76 3.11
N SER A 504 18.95 23.22 2.42
CA SER A 504 19.15 22.46 1.17
C SER A 504 19.50 23.34 -0.03
N GLY A 505 19.45 24.67 0.14
CA GLY A 505 19.83 25.65 -0.88
C GLY A 505 18.64 26.25 -1.63
N MET A 506 17.40 26.01 -1.20
CA MET A 506 16.23 26.68 -1.79
C MET A 506 16.05 28.07 -1.19
N SER A 507 15.78 29.03 -2.07
CA SER A 507 15.36 30.39 -1.72
C SER A 507 13.91 30.40 -1.21
N GLU A 508 13.55 31.48 -0.50
CA GLU A 508 12.18 31.68 0.01
C GLU A 508 11.15 31.68 -1.13
N ASP A 509 11.48 32.32 -2.26
CA ASP A 509 10.63 32.39 -3.45
C ASP A 509 10.43 31.01 -4.09
N GLU A 510 11.48 30.17 -4.16
CA GLU A 510 11.37 28.79 -4.66
C GLU A 510 10.48 27.92 -3.77
N ILE A 511 10.57 28.07 -2.45
CA ILE A 511 9.74 27.33 -1.49
C ILE A 511 8.25 27.72 -1.66
N ILE A 512 7.97 29.02 -1.81
CA ILE A 512 6.61 29.54 -2.03
C ILE A 512 6.06 29.08 -3.39
N ALA A 513 6.88 29.10 -4.45
CA ALA A 513 6.50 28.64 -5.78
C ALA A 513 6.19 27.13 -5.81
N LEU A 514 6.99 26.34 -5.09
CA LEU A 514 6.77 24.90 -4.95
C LEU A 514 5.43 24.61 -4.27
N GLY A 515 5.13 25.29 -3.16
CA GLY A 515 3.84 25.14 -2.46
C GLY A 515 2.65 25.57 -3.33
N SER A 516 2.78 26.69 -4.04
CA SER A 516 1.71 27.21 -4.91
C SER A 516 1.43 26.30 -6.12
N SER A 517 2.44 25.57 -6.61
CA SER A 517 2.28 24.58 -7.68
C SER A 517 1.47 23.35 -7.22
N VAL A 518 1.64 22.94 -5.96
CA VAL A 518 0.85 21.84 -5.36
C VAL A 518 -0.59 22.27 -5.14
N ASP A 519 -0.82 23.49 -4.64
CA ASP A 519 -2.18 24.02 -4.48
C ASP A 519 -2.89 24.12 -5.84
N ALA A 520 -2.16 24.50 -6.90
CA ALA A 520 -2.67 24.52 -8.27
C ALA A 520 -3.07 23.11 -8.74
N LEU A 521 -2.22 22.09 -8.53
CA LEU A 521 -2.55 20.69 -8.86
C LEU A 521 -3.76 20.17 -8.07
N ALA A 522 -3.86 20.50 -6.78
CA ALA A 522 -5.01 20.15 -5.95
C ALA A 522 -6.29 20.83 -6.45
N SER A 523 -6.20 22.08 -6.89
CA SER A 523 -7.34 22.83 -7.44
C SER A 523 -7.78 22.37 -8.83
N ILE A 524 -6.85 21.86 -9.66
CA ILE A 524 -7.16 21.24 -10.96
C ILE A 524 -7.91 19.92 -10.73
N ASN A 525 -7.39 19.06 -9.85
CA ASN A 525 -8.07 17.81 -9.49
C ASN A 525 -9.46 18.05 -8.88
N ALA A 526 -9.60 19.08 -8.03
CA ALA A 526 -10.88 19.48 -7.47
C ALA A 526 -11.86 20.01 -8.54
N ARG A 527 -11.37 20.79 -9.52
CA ARG A 527 -12.17 21.27 -10.67
C ARG A 527 -12.56 20.14 -11.61
N ASP A 528 -11.69 19.17 -11.85
CA ASP A 528 -12.00 18.01 -12.68
C ASP A 528 -13.01 17.10 -11.99
N ALA A 529 -12.89 16.90 -10.68
CA ALA A 529 -13.92 16.24 -9.87
C ALA A 529 -15.26 17.02 -9.87
N LEU A 530 -15.22 18.36 -9.84
CA LEU A 530 -16.42 19.20 -9.92
C LEU A 530 -17.05 19.21 -11.33
N LYS A 531 -16.24 19.13 -12.39
CA LYS A 531 -16.71 19.03 -13.78
C LYS A 531 -17.37 17.68 -14.03
N VAL A 532 -16.82 16.59 -13.46
CA VAL A 532 -17.49 15.29 -13.42
C VAL A 532 -18.85 15.41 -12.72
N GLN A 533 -18.93 16.09 -11.57
CA GLN A 533 -20.19 16.32 -10.85
C GLN A 533 -21.19 17.28 -11.54
N GLN A 534 -20.71 18.29 -12.29
CA GLN A 534 -21.56 19.22 -13.04
C GLN A 534 -22.06 18.63 -14.35
N MET A 535 -21.37 17.62 -14.90
CA MET A 535 -21.87 16.80 -16.01
C MET A 535 -22.86 15.70 -15.55
N GLU A 536 -22.95 15.45 -14.23
CA GLU A 536 -23.88 14.51 -13.59
C GLU A 536 -25.20 15.14 -13.10
N ARG A 537 -25.31 16.48 -13.10
CA ARG A 537 -26.57 17.22 -12.91
C ARG A 537 -27.17 17.60 -14.25
#